data_AF-A0A940QHL4-F1
#
_entry.id   AF-A0A940QHL4-F1
#
_cell.length_a   1.000
_cell.length_b   1.000
_cell.length_c   1.000
_cell.angle_alpha   90.00
_cell.angle_beta   90.00
_cell.angle_gamma   90.00
#
_symmetry.space_group_name_H-M   'P 1'
#
loop_
_entity.id
_entity.type
_entity.pdbx_description
1 polymer ?
#
loop_
_entity_poly.entity_id
_entity_poly.type
_entity_poly.pdbx_seq_one_letter_code
_entity_poly.pdbx_strand_id
1 'polypeptide(L)'
;MRDIDLLAEINENAKCVVQMTVTTFDDRLCGILEPNVCTASRRFEVLAAMQERGLPTMVWMTPILPFINDTEENITGILRECIRVGVKGIVCFDMGLTLREGDREYYYAALDRHFPGLKQRYIETYGNAYMLPSPGAGKLMSLFKNICTEHGIMCSPNECFAYLNEFPEKYKQYSLFDQN
;
A
#
# COMPACT_ATOMS: atom_id res chain seq x y z
N MET A 1 -8.95 -15.53 3.53
CA MET A 1 -8.21 -16.73 3.98
C MET A 1 -8.65 -18.04 3.32
N ARG A 2 -9.75 -18.08 2.53
CA ARG A 2 -10.20 -19.33 1.91
C ARG A 2 -9.21 -19.89 0.88
N ASP A 3 -8.57 -19.01 0.12
CA ASP A 3 -7.75 -19.41 -1.03
C ASP A 3 -6.25 -19.49 -0.70
N ILE A 4 -5.88 -19.46 0.58
CA ILE A 4 -4.47 -19.41 0.98
C ILE A 4 -3.67 -20.62 0.50
N ASP A 5 -4.25 -21.82 0.58
CA ASP A 5 -3.60 -23.04 0.11
C ASP A 5 -3.40 -23.02 -1.41
N LEU A 6 -4.40 -22.56 -2.15
CA LEU A 6 -4.31 -22.41 -3.60
C LEU A 6 -3.22 -21.39 -3.99
N LEU A 7 -3.16 -20.25 -3.30
CA LEU A 7 -2.13 -19.24 -3.56
C LEU A 7 -0.72 -19.78 -3.25
N ALA A 8 -0.57 -20.54 -2.17
CA ALA A 8 0.69 -21.19 -1.82
C ALA A 8 1.13 -22.20 -2.89
N GLU A 9 0.22 -23.05 -3.37
CA GLU A 9 0.49 -24.00 -4.47
C GLU A 9 0.88 -23.27 -5.77
N ILE A 10 0.22 -22.16 -6.09
CA ILE A 10 0.62 -21.31 -7.23
C ILE A 10 2.06 -20.83 -7.00
N ASN A 11 2.38 -20.30 -5.81
CA ASN A 11 3.71 -19.78 -5.48
C ASN A 11 4.84 -20.83 -5.61
N GLU A 12 4.53 -22.10 -5.35
CA GLU A 12 5.47 -23.20 -5.57
C GLU A 12 5.84 -23.40 -7.04
N ASN A 13 4.99 -22.98 -7.99
CA ASN A 13 5.20 -23.21 -9.42
C ASN A 13 5.49 -21.92 -10.20
N ALA A 14 4.89 -20.81 -9.77
CA ALA A 14 5.04 -19.48 -10.33
C ALA A 14 4.92 -18.45 -9.21
N LYS A 15 5.78 -17.42 -9.20
CA LYS A 15 5.78 -16.43 -8.12
C LYS A 15 4.39 -15.79 -7.94
N CYS A 16 3.84 -15.93 -6.74
CA CYS A 16 2.58 -15.29 -6.33
C CYS A 16 2.88 -14.32 -5.19
N VAL A 17 2.51 -13.05 -5.36
CA VAL A 17 2.74 -12.00 -4.35
C VAL A 17 1.38 -11.44 -3.94
N VAL A 18 1.05 -11.56 -2.65
CA VAL A 18 -0.21 -11.02 -2.11
C VAL A 18 0.00 -9.56 -1.73
N GLN A 19 -0.84 -8.68 -2.26
CA GLN A 19 -0.73 -7.25 -2.07
C GLN A 19 -2.00 -6.69 -1.43
N MET A 20 -1.87 -5.80 -0.46
CA MET A 20 -3.01 -5.11 0.14
C MET A 20 -2.73 -3.63 0.31
N THR A 21 -3.75 -2.81 0.04
CA THR A 21 -3.70 -1.38 0.34
C THR A 21 -3.93 -1.17 1.83
N VAL A 22 -3.07 -0.38 2.47
CA VAL A 22 -3.22 0.09 3.86
C VAL A 22 -2.84 1.56 3.89
N THR A 23 -3.84 2.43 4.05
CA THR A 23 -3.67 3.89 4.06
C THR A 23 -3.73 4.48 5.46
N THR A 24 -4.24 3.71 6.43
CA THR A 24 -4.20 4.06 7.85
C THR A 24 -4.03 2.82 8.73
N PHE A 25 -3.41 2.99 9.90
CA PHE A 25 -3.36 1.95 10.94
C PHE A 25 -4.47 2.12 12.00
N ASP A 26 -5.24 3.21 11.97
CA ASP A 26 -6.39 3.43 12.86
C ASP A 26 -7.64 2.76 12.23
N ASP A 27 -8.10 1.66 12.83
CA ASP A 27 -9.28 0.92 12.38
C ASP A 27 -10.57 1.77 12.41
N ARG A 28 -10.66 2.77 13.29
CA ARG A 28 -11.80 3.71 13.31
C ARG A 28 -11.76 4.60 12.08
N LEU A 29 -10.59 5.14 11.73
CA LEU A 29 -10.45 5.95 10.52
C LEU A 29 -10.63 5.10 9.27
N CYS A 30 -10.14 3.86 9.26
CA CYS A 30 -10.38 2.90 8.19
C CYS A 30 -11.88 2.69 7.97
N GLY A 31 -12.68 2.55 9.03
CA GLY A 31 -14.14 2.42 8.92
C GLY A 31 -14.85 3.66 8.35
N ILE A 32 -14.23 4.85 8.42
CA ILE A 32 -14.75 6.06 7.77
C ILE A 32 -14.34 6.10 6.30
N LEU A 33 -13.07 5.82 6.00
CA LEU A 33 -12.51 5.92 4.66
C LEU A 33 -12.97 4.78 3.74
N GLU A 34 -13.12 3.58 4.29
CA GLU A 34 -13.38 2.34 3.56
C GLU A 34 -14.44 1.47 4.29
N PRO A 35 -15.67 1.98 4.51
CA PRO A 35 -16.66 1.40 5.42
C PRO A 35 -17.11 -0.02 5.09
N ASN A 36 -16.98 -0.45 3.83
CA ASN A 36 -17.42 -1.76 3.35
C ASN A 36 -16.25 -2.74 3.18
N VAL A 37 -15.07 -2.41 3.70
CA VAL A 37 -13.86 -3.23 3.56
C VAL A 37 -13.36 -3.63 4.96
N CYS A 38 -12.57 -4.69 5.01
CA CYS A 38 -11.93 -5.11 6.26
C CYS A 38 -10.98 -4.03 6.82
N THR A 39 -10.86 -4.01 8.15
CA THR A 39 -10.02 -3.04 8.87
C THR A 39 -8.53 -3.22 8.58
N ALA A 40 -7.71 -2.24 8.95
CA ALA A 40 -6.27 -2.30 8.75
C ALA A 40 -5.66 -3.47 9.53
N SER A 41 -6.07 -3.66 10.79
CA SER A 41 -5.63 -4.81 11.61
C SER A 41 -5.92 -6.13 10.93
N ARG A 42 -7.13 -6.29 10.36
CA ARG A 42 -7.51 -7.52 9.67
C ARG A 42 -6.71 -7.75 8.39
N ARG A 43 -6.31 -6.69 7.68
CA ARG A 43 -5.40 -6.80 6.52
C ARG A 43 -4.04 -7.33 6.97
N PHE A 44 -3.46 -6.77 8.03
CA PHE A 44 -2.18 -7.25 8.55
C PHE A 44 -2.23 -8.69 9.08
N GLU A 45 -3.34 -9.12 9.69
CA GLU A 45 -3.55 -10.53 10.05
C GLU A 45 -3.53 -11.44 8.81
N VAL A 46 -4.16 -11.02 7.71
CA VAL A 46 -4.10 -11.80 6.46
C VAL A 46 -2.69 -11.80 5.90
N LEU A 47 -1.99 -10.67 5.87
CA LEU A 47 -0.60 -10.60 5.37
C LEU A 47 0.34 -11.48 6.21
N ALA A 48 0.15 -11.52 7.54
CA ALA A 48 0.90 -12.41 8.43
C ALA A 48 0.64 -13.88 8.10
N ALA A 49 -0.63 -14.29 7.98
CA ALA A 49 -0.98 -15.67 7.63
C ALA A 49 -0.43 -16.09 6.26
N MET A 50 -0.38 -15.18 5.29
CA MET A 50 0.24 -15.43 3.97
C MET A 50 1.76 -15.63 4.10
N GLN A 51 2.44 -14.78 4.87
CA GLN A 51 3.88 -14.91 5.14
C GLN A 51 4.23 -16.23 5.84
N GLU A 52 3.40 -16.68 6.79
CA GLU A 52 3.56 -18.00 7.45
C GLU A 52 3.49 -19.18 6.47
N ARG A 53 2.81 -19.00 5.32
CA ARG A 53 2.75 -19.99 4.23
C ARG A 53 3.83 -19.80 3.17
N GLY A 54 4.80 -18.91 3.42
CA GLY A 54 5.89 -18.61 2.49
C GLY A 54 5.47 -17.78 1.28
N LEU A 55 4.27 -17.16 1.31
CA LEU A 55 3.84 -16.23 0.27
C LEU A 55 4.45 -14.86 0.52
N PRO A 56 5.24 -14.31 -0.42
CA PRO A 56 5.68 -12.93 -0.33
C PRO A 56 4.49 -11.98 -0.27
N THR A 57 4.56 -11.01 0.64
CA THR A 57 3.51 -9.99 0.77
C THR A 57 4.06 -8.59 0.54
N MET A 58 3.21 -7.69 0.02
CA MET A 58 3.50 -6.27 -0.11
C MET A 58 2.32 -5.41 0.34
N VAL A 59 2.62 -4.19 0.76
CA VAL A 59 1.61 -3.19 1.13
C VAL A 59 1.62 -2.03 0.15
N TRP A 60 0.44 -1.55 -0.23
CA TRP A 60 0.28 -0.28 -0.93
C TRP A 60 -0.09 0.79 0.08
N MET A 61 0.83 1.73 0.31
CA MET A 61 0.61 2.86 1.23
C MET A 61 0.22 4.09 0.41
N THR A 62 -0.83 3.97 -0.39
CA THR A 62 -1.32 5.04 -1.26
C THR A 62 -2.82 4.84 -1.54
N PRO A 63 -3.63 5.92 -1.53
CA PRO A 63 -3.25 7.31 -1.26
C PRO A 63 -3.07 7.62 0.24
N ILE A 64 -2.29 8.66 0.55
CA ILE A 64 -2.24 9.30 1.87
C ILE A 64 -2.96 10.64 1.73
N LEU A 65 -4.09 10.78 2.41
CA LEU A 65 -5.02 11.90 2.30
C LEU A 65 -4.54 13.10 3.14
N PRO A 66 -4.26 14.26 2.51
CA PRO A 66 -3.83 15.46 3.20
C PRO A 66 -4.79 15.86 4.32
N PHE A 67 -4.25 16.27 5.46
CA PHE A 67 -4.99 16.71 6.64
C PHE A 67 -5.86 15.63 7.34
N ILE A 68 -5.82 14.38 6.89
CA ILE A 68 -6.64 13.28 7.44
C ILE A 68 -5.74 12.21 8.04
N ASN A 69 -4.87 11.61 7.22
CA ASN A 69 -3.98 10.51 7.63
C ASN A 69 -2.52 10.74 7.22
N ASP A 70 -2.17 11.96 6.83
CA ASP A 70 -0.80 12.39 6.51
C ASP A 70 -0.02 12.81 7.78
N THR A 71 -0.01 11.93 8.78
CA THR A 71 0.67 12.16 10.05
C THR A 71 1.81 11.16 10.25
N GLU A 72 2.86 11.57 10.98
CA GLU A 72 3.96 10.66 11.32
C GLU A 72 3.48 9.45 12.12
N GLU A 73 2.51 9.65 13.01
CA GLU A 73 1.89 8.57 13.77
C GLU A 73 1.26 7.55 12.82
N ASN A 74 0.52 8.00 11.81
CA ASN A 74 -0.09 7.11 10.83
C ASN A 74 0.95 6.34 10.01
N ILE A 75 1.94 7.04 9.46
CA ILE A 75 2.98 6.42 8.65
C ILE A 75 3.81 5.44 9.48
N THR A 76 4.25 5.82 10.69
CA THR A 76 5.01 4.92 11.56
C THR A 76 4.18 3.74 12.06
N GLY A 77 2.89 3.92 12.32
CA GLY A 77 1.98 2.82 12.68
C GLY A 77 1.89 1.76 11.60
N ILE A 78 1.66 2.16 10.35
CA ILE A 78 1.64 1.25 9.19
C ILE A 78 3.00 0.55 9.05
N LEU A 79 4.11 1.29 9.15
CA LEU A 79 5.45 0.73 8.96
C LEU A 79 5.82 -0.27 10.06
N ARG A 80 5.43 -0.02 11.32
CA ARG A 80 5.64 -0.97 12.42
C ARG A 80 4.93 -2.29 12.16
N GLU A 81 3.71 -2.24 11.66
CA GLU A 81 2.96 -3.45 11.31
C GLU A 81 3.59 -4.18 10.10
N CYS A 82 4.03 -3.43 9.09
CA CYS A 82 4.80 -3.99 7.96
C CYS A 82 6.07 -4.72 8.43
N ILE A 83 6.81 -4.13 9.36
CA ILE A 83 8.01 -4.74 9.97
C ILE A 83 7.64 -5.99 10.76
N ARG A 84 6.61 -5.91 11.62
CA ARG A 84 6.12 -7.03 12.43
C ARG A 84 5.71 -8.23 11.57
N VAL A 85 5.05 -7.97 10.45
CA VAL A 85 4.59 -8.98 9.50
C VAL A 85 5.72 -9.52 8.62
N GLY A 86 6.78 -8.74 8.40
CA GLY A 86 7.86 -9.10 7.50
C GLY A 86 7.51 -8.93 6.02
N VAL A 87 6.77 -7.86 5.67
CA VAL A 87 6.40 -7.59 4.27
C VAL A 87 7.65 -7.40 3.41
N LYS A 88 7.60 -7.90 2.18
CA LYS A 88 8.71 -7.86 1.23
C LYS A 88 8.96 -6.45 0.69
N GLY A 89 7.90 -5.65 0.55
CA GLY A 89 8.01 -4.27 0.10
C GLY A 89 6.75 -3.45 0.34
N ILE A 90 6.90 -2.14 0.23
CA ILE A 90 5.83 -1.16 0.36
C ILE A 90 5.85 -0.25 -0.87
N VAL A 91 4.76 -0.27 -1.64
CA VAL A 91 4.56 0.61 -2.78
C VAL A 91 3.99 1.93 -2.27
N CYS A 92 4.79 3.00 -2.39
CA CYS A 92 4.42 4.37 -2.10
C CYS A 92 5.02 5.29 -3.16
N PHE A 93 4.18 6.02 -3.90
CA PHE A 93 4.65 6.97 -4.92
C PHE A 93 5.06 8.29 -4.32
N ASP A 94 4.18 8.87 -3.51
CA ASP A 94 4.38 10.09 -2.73
C ASP A 94 3.26 10.20 -1.68
N MET A 95 3.35 11.19 -0.80
CA MET A 95 2.31 11.50 0.18
C MET A 95 1.28 12.44 -0.43
N GLY A 96 0.12 11.89 -0.78
CA GLY A 96 -0.99 12.64 -1.35
C GLY A 96 -2.03 11.74 -2.00
N LEU A 97 -2.99 12.38 -2.65
CA LEU A 97 -3.92 11.72 -3.56
C LEU A 97 -3.96 12.40 -4.92
N THR A 98 -4.53 11.67 -5.89
CA THR A 98 -5.02 12.27 -7.13
C THR A 98 -6.53 12.34 -7.07
N LEU A 99 -7.11 13.45 -7.50
CA LEU A 99 -8.55 13.68 -7.49
C LEU A 99 -9.01 14.06 -8.89
N ARG A 100 -9.65 13.10 -9.58
CA ARG A 100 -10.16 13.27 -10.93
C ARG A 100 -11.39 14.17 -10.95
N GLU A 101 -11.62 14.80 -12.09
CA GLU A 101 -12.88 15.46 -12.38
C GLU A 101 -14.03 14.42 -12.34
N GLY A 102 -15.12 14.74 -11.65
CA GLY A 102 -16.24 13.84 -11.38
C GLY A 102 -16.17 13.08 -10.04
N ASP A 103 -14.98 12.85 -9.48
CA ASP A 103 -14.82 12.25 -8.14
C ASP A 103 -14.84 13.32 -7.03
N ARG A 104 -14.53 14.57 -7.38
CA ARG A 104 -14.36 15.69 -6.45
C ARG A 104 -15.63 16.00 -5.67
N GLU A 105 -16.78 15.97 -6.34
CA GLU A 105 -18.07 16.26 -5.74
C GLU A 105 -18.40 15.23 -4.65
N TYR A 106 -18.18 13.94 -4.93
CA TYR A 106 -18.36 12.86 -3.97
C TYR A 106 -17.37 12.95 -2.82
N TYR A 107 -16.09 13.22 -3.13
CA TYR A 107 -15.05 13.38 -2.13
C TYR A 107 -15.37 14.53 -1.17
N TYR A 108 -15.74 15.70 -1.69
CA TYR A 108 -16.11 16.86 -0.88
C TYR A 108 -17.39 16.66 -0.07
N ALA A 109 -18.40 15.96 -0.62
CA ALA A 109 -19.56 15.57 0.15
C ALA A 109 -19.21 14.63 1.31
N ALA A 110 -18.25 13.72 1.12
CA ALA A 110 -17.74 12.87 2.19
C ALA A 110 -16.95 13.69 3.24
N LEU A 111 -16.15 14.67 2.82
CA LEU A 111 -15.47 15.58 3.73
C LEU A 111 -16.47 16.37 4.59
N ASP A 112 -17.52 16.94 4.01
CA ASP A 112 -18.55 17.67 4.77
C ASP A 112 -19.24 16.77 5.81
N ARG A 113 -19.45 15.49 5.48
CA ARG A 113 -20.12 14.53 6.36
C ARG A 113 -19.24 14.04 7.51
N HIS A 114 -17.98 13.73 7.23
CA HIS A 114 -17.11 13.02 8.16
C HIS A 114 -16.00 13.88 8.78
N PHE A 115 -15.63 14.97 8.12
CA PHE A 115 -14.55 15.88 8.53
C PHE A 115 -15.00 17.35 8.38
N PRO A 116 -15.95 17.83 9.22
CA PRO A 116 -16.53 19.16 9.07
C PRO A 116 -15.48 20.27 8.96
N GLY A 117 -15.64 21.14 7.94
CA GLY A 117 -14.71 22.23 7.63
C GLY A 117 -13.54 21.85 6.72
N LEU A 118 -13.25 20.55 6.54
CA LEU A 118 -12.09 20.11 5.80
C LEU A 118 -12.21 20.35 4.29
N LYS A 119 -13.42 20.25 3.73
CA LYS A 119 -13.70 20.61 2.34
C LYS A 119 -13.20 22.01 1.98
N GLN A 120 -13.50 23.00 2.83
CA GLN A 120 -13.10 24.39 2.59
C GLN A 120 -11.57 24.52 2.54
N ARG A 121 -10.88 23.87 3.49
CA ARG A 121 -9.41 23.80 3.50
C ARG A 121 -8.85 23.16 2.23
N TYR A 122 -9.48 22.09 1.73
CA TYR A 122 -9.09 21.45 0.47
C TYR A 122 -9.26 22.38 -0.73
N ILE A 123 -10.39 23.10 -0.81
CA ILE A 123 -10.66 24.06 -1.90
C ILE A 123 -9.65 25.20 -1.87
N GLU A 124 -9.37 25.77 -0.69
CA GLU A 124 -8.40 26.86 -0.53
C GLU A 124 -6.97 26.42 -0.87
N THR A 125 -6.60 25.19 -0.51
CA THR A 125 -5.22 24.68 -0.72
C THR A 125 -4.99 24.24 -2.17
N TYR A 126 -5.95 23.53 -2.76
CA TYR A 126 -5.73 22.81 -4.02
C TYR A 126 -6.58 23.30 -5.19
N GLY A 127 -7.64 24.10 -4.95
CA GLY A 127 -8.61 24.47 -5.98
C GLY A 127 -9.10 23.24 -6.75
N ASN A 128 -8.96 23.27 -8.09
CA ASN A 128 -9.32 22.15 -8.98
C ASN A 128 -8.11 21.30 -9.44
N ALA A 129 -6.97 21.37 -8.72
CA ALA A 129 -5.79 20.60 -9.09
C ALA A 129 -6.06 19.09 -9.08
N TYR A 130 -5.42 18.37 -10.01
CA TYR A 130 -5.49 16.91 -10.09
C TYR A 130 -4.66 16.22 -9.00
N MET A 131 -3.47 16.74 -8.70
CA MET A 131 -2.59 16.21 -7.65
C MET A 131 -2.73 17.04 -6.38
N LEU A 132 -2.98 16.37 -5.26
CA LEU A 132 -3.17 16.98 -3.94
C LEU A 132 -2.08 16.45 -3.00
N PRO A 133 -0.86 17.00 -3.06
CA PRO A 133 0.24 16.56 -2.20
C PRO A 133 -0.02 16.97 -0.76
N SER A 134 0.36 16.11 0.20
CA SER A 134 0.40 16.49 1.60
C SER A 134 1.35 17.68 1.79
N PRO A 135 0.99 18.70 2.59
CA PRO A 135 1.93 19.77 2.95
C PRO A 135 3.20 19.25 3.66
N GLY A 136 3.10 18.09 4.30
CA GLY A 136 4.21 17.42 5.00
C GLY A 136 4.97 16.40 4.15
N ALA A 137 4.69 16.28 2.84
CA ALA A 137 5.15 15.17 2.02
C ALA A 137 6.66 14.91 2.10
N GLY A 138 7.50 15.94 2.02
CA GLY A 138 8.96 15.77 2.08
C GLY A 138 9.43 15.12 3.40
N LYS A 139 8.88 15.56 4.53
CA LYS A 139 9.23 15.03 5.86
C LYS A 139 8.75 13.58 6.00
N LEU A 140 7.50 13.32 5.62
CA LEU A 140 6.88 12.00 5.72
C LEU A 140 7.53 10.98 4.78
N MET A 141 7.88 11.38 3.55
CA MET A 141 8.63 10.53 2.62
C MET A 141 10.04 10.22 3.14
N SER A 142 10.69 11.18 3.81
CA SER A 142 12.01 10.95 4.41
C SER A 142 11.91 9.95 5.57
N LEU A 143 10.91 10.10 6.44
CA LEU A 143 10.61 9.15 7.50
C LEU A 143 10.33 7.75 6.96
N PHE A 144 9.46 7.63 5.95
CA PHE A 144 9.12 6.38 5.29
C PHE A 144 10.36 5.67 4.74
N LYS A 145 11.16 6.38 3.92
CA LYS A 145 12.37 5.83 3.32
C LYS A 145 13.40 5.38 4.36
N ASN A 146 13.64 6.21 5.38
CA ASN A 146 14.61 5.90 6.42
C ASN A 146 14.25 4.61 7.18
N ILE A 147 12.99 4.48 7.62
CA ILE A 147 12.51 3.28 8.33
C ILE A 147 12.61 2.05 7.42
N CYS A 148 12.19 2.16 6.15
CA CYS A 148 12.28 1.05 5.21
C CYS A 148 13.74 0.62 4.96
N THR A 149 14.66 1.57 4.76
CA THR A 149 16.09 1.27 4.60
C THR A 149 16.68 0.60 5.85
N GLU A 150 16.37 1.11 7.04
CA GLU A 150 16.84 0.55 8.32
C GLU A 150 16.42 -0.91 8.51
N HIS A 151 15.22 -1.28 8.03
CA HIS A 151 14.64 -2.61 8.20
C HIS A 151 14.72 -3.49 6.95
N GLY A 152 15.42 -3.05 5.90
CA GLY A 152 15.60 -3.83 4.66
C GLY A 152 14.30 -4.06 3.86
N ILE A 153 13.33 -3.15 3.95
CA ILE A 153 12.06 -3.23 3.22
C ILE A 153 12.20 -2.50 1.88
N MET A 154 11.87 -3.19 0.78
CA MET A 154 11.85 -2.56 -0.55
C MET A 154 10.77 -1.47 -0.58
N CYS A 155 11.15 -0.23 -0.88
CA CYS A 155 10.26 0.92 -0.73
C CYS A 155 10.29 1.89 -1.92
N SER A 156 11.12 1.63 -2.92
CA SER A 156 11.02 2.34 -4.20
C SER A 156 10.01 1.63 -5.11
N PRO A 157 9.13 2.37 -5.82
CA PRO A 157 8.20 1.76 -6.77
C PRO A 157 8.90 0.88 -7.82
N ASN A 158 10.05 1.34 -8.33
CA ASN A 158 10.82 0.61 -9.33
C ASN A 158 11.32 -0.74 -8.80
N GLU A 159 11.85 -0.79 -7.59
CA GLU A 159 12.31 -2.03 -6.96
C GLU A 159 11.14 -2.98 -6.67
N CYS A 160 10.02 -2.46 -6.16
CA CYS A 160 8.82 -3.26 -5.93
C CYS A 160 8.30 -3.86 -7.23
N PHE A 161 8.20 -3.07 -8.31
CA PHE A 161 7.74 -3.55 -9.61
C PHE A 161 8.75 -4.47 -10.29
N ALA A 162 10.06 -4.25 -10.12
CA ALA A 162 11.07 -5.18 -10.60
C ALA A 162 10.90 -6.54 -9.91
N TYR A 163 10.77 -6.55 -8.58
CA TYR A 163 10.49 -7.77 -7.82
C TYR A 163 9.19 -8.42 -8.25
N LEU A 164 8.12 -7.67 -8.54
CA LEU A 164 6.84 -8.22 -9.00
C LEU A 164 6.95 -8.84 -10.41
N ASN A 165 7.82 -8.32 -11.28
CA ASN A 165 8.00 -8.83 -12.65
C ASN A 165 9.11 -9.90 -12.79
N GLU A 166 9.92 -10.13 -11.76
CA GLU A 166 10.99 -11.15 -11.78
C GLU A 166 10.43 -12.59 -11.85
N PHE A 167 10.51 -13.26 -12.99
CA PHE A 167 10.08 -14.66 -13.05
C PHE A 167 11.14 -15.56 -12.42
N PRO A 168 10.78 -16.43 -11.45
CA PRO A 168 11.70 -17.46 -11.01
C PRO A 168 11.95 -18.38 -12.21
N GLU A 169 13.16 -18.35 -12.78
CA GLU A 169 13.57 -19.31 -13.82
C GLU A 169 13.57 -20.72 -13.23
N LYS A 170 12.43 -21.41 -13.28
CA LYS A 170 12.33 -22.83 -12.93
C LYS A 170 12.47 -23.74 -14.14
N TYR A 171 12.26 -23.20 -15.35
CA TYR A 171 12.35 -23.96 -16.59
C TYR A 171 13.62 -23.56 -17.34
N LYS A 172 14.63 -24.44 -17.32
CA LYS A 172 15.63 -24.44 -18.38
C LYS A 172 14.89 -24.72 -19.68
N GLN A 173 14.88 -23.76 -20.59
CA GLN A 173 14.48 -24.02 -21.96
C GLN A 173 15.47 -25.04 -22.53
N TYR A 174 15.03 -26.29 -22.68
CA TYR A 174 15.80 -27.28 -23.44
C TYR A 174 15.75 -26.86 -24.91
N SER A 175 16.91 -26.65 -25.52
CA SER A 175 16.98 -26.47 -26.97
C SER A 175 16.58 -27.77 -27.64
N LEU A 176 15.89 -27.68 -28.78
CA LEU A 176 15.48 -28.83 -29.60
C LEU A 176 16.67 -29.71 -30.00
N PHE A 177 17.90 -29.16 -29.91
CA PHE A 177 19.15 -29.79 -30.30
C PHE A 177 20.04 -30.24 -29.12
N ASP A 178 19.57 -30.12 -27.86
CA ASP A 178 20.35 -30.51 -26.68
C ASP A 178 20.38 -32.04 -26.43
N GLN A 179 19.88 -32.83 -27.39
CA GLN A 179 20.08 -34.28 -27.44
C GLN A 179 20.91 -34.66 -28.66
N ASN A 180 22.24 -34.65 -28.52
CA ASN A 180 23.18 -35.40 -29.36
C ASN A 180 24.40 -35.80 -28.51
#